data_AF-A0A3M2B513-F1
#
_entry.id   AF-A0A3M2B513-F1
#
_cell.length_a   1.000
_cell.length_b   1.000
_cell.length_c   1.000
_cell.angle_alpha   90.00
_cell.angle_beta   90.00
_cell.angle_gamma   90.00
#
_symmetry.space_group_name_H-M   'P 1'
#
loop_
_entity.id
_entity.type
_entity.pdbx_description
1 polymer ?
#
loop_
_entity_poly.entity_id
_entity_poly.type
_entity_poly.pdbx_seq_one_letter_code
_entity_poly.pdbx_strand_id
1 'polypeptide(L)'
;MSDEHGEIEPRHEPSRPQGEQGALNGVTRRRELFWQNVVREILDALSVAARSGGRLSASPKGAAMSTGPLDEMFDGRMAVITRLGQRIPIADVFPVFACSVGRTPGDRMLSADVQCTVFQIHTPGGEVYTIPVHEVVAFHSLSEELVRRLEQAAQASQEDEDEQYEGMPFGFAAYTQLARAEREARERAAEENPFEV
;
A
#
# COMPACT_ATOMS: atom_id res chain seq x y z
N MET A 1 55.69 -49.62 30.60
CA MET A 1 56.04 -48.22 30.29
C MET A 1 56.34 -48.15 28.81
N SER A 2 55.28 -48.01 28.02
CA SER A 2 55.34 -47.78 26.57
C SER A 2 54.21 -46.81 26.29
N ASP A 3 54.54 -45.53 26.23
CA ASP A 3 53.59 -44.45 25.95
C ASP A 3 53.44 -44.32 24.43
N GLU A 4 52.29 -44.74 23.91
CA GLU A 4 51.83 -44.43 22.56
C GLU A 4 51.37 -42.97 22.51
N HIS A 5 52.23 -42.09 22.02
CA HIS A 5 51.82 -40.74 21.61
C HIS A 5 51.19 -40.81 20.21
N GLY A 6 49.87 -40.95 20.18
CA GLY A 6 49.08 -40.73 18.96
C GLY A 6 49.05 -39.24 18.60
N GLU A 7 49.70 -38.88 17.49
CA GLU A 7 49.53 -37.58 16.86
C GLU A 7 48.11 -37.45 16.30
N ILE A 8 47.35 -36.51 16.86
CA ILE A 8 46.01 -36.14 16.38
C ILE A 8 46.22 -35.14 15.23
N GLU A 9 46.05 -35.62 14.00
CA GLU A 9 46.02 -34.77 12.81
C GLU A 9 44.84 -33.78 12.90
N PRO A 10 45.06 -32.46 12.69
CA PRO A 10 43.98 -31.48 12.74
C PRO A 10 43.04 -31.70 11.54
N ARG A 11 41.83 -32.17 11.82
CA ARG A 11 40.75 -32.28 10.84
C ARG A 11 40.45 -30.89 10.26
N HIS A 12 40.83 -30.70 9.01
CA HIS A 12 40.48 -29.52 8.22
C HIS A 12 38.97 -29.53 7.99
N GLU A 13 38.24 -28.68 8.72
CA GLU A 13 36.82 -28.45 8.42
C GLU A 13 36.70 -27.78 7.05
N PRO A 14 35.83 -28.28 6.14
CA PRO A 14 35.58 -27.61 4.88
C PRO A 14 34.82 -26.31 5.13
N SER A 15 35.46 -25.19 4.83
CA SER A 15 34.88 -23.85 4.85
C SER A 15 33.57 -23.82 4.08
N ARG A 16 32.45 -23.56 4.76
CA ARG A 16 31.14 -23.32 4.13
C ARG A 16 31.27 -22.23 3.06
N PRO A 17 30.72 -22.42 1.84
CA PRO A 17 30.85 -21.43 0.77
C PRO A 17 30.09 -20.15 1.13
N GLN A 18 30.84 -19.08 1.45
CA GLN A 18 30.31 -17.75 1.74
C GLN A 18 29.65 -17.06 0.51
N GLY A 19 29.65 -17.70 -0.67
CA GLY A 19 29.18 -17.13 -1.93
C GLY A 19 27.66 -17.10 -2.13
N GLU A 20 26.90 -18.03 -1.53
CA GLU A 20 25.45 -18.14 -1.79
C GLU A 20 24.65 -17.01 -1.13
N GLN A 21 25.03 -16.57 0.06
CA GLN A 21 24.35 -15.48 0.77
C GLN A 21 24.54 -14.13 0.06
N GLY A 22 25.74 -13.87 -0.50
CA GLY A 22 26.00 -12.67 -1.29
C GLY A 22 25.17 -12.62 -2.59
N ALA A 23 24.99 -13.76 -3.26
CA ALA A 23 24.21 -13.87 -4.49
C ALA A 23 22.71 -13.65 -4.24
N LEU A 24 22.14 -14.23 -3.18
CA LEU A 24 20.74 -14.04 -2.78
C LEU A 24 20.45 -12.57 -2.44
N ASN A 25 21.34 -11.91 -1.71
CA ASN A 25 21.24 -10.48 -1.41
C ASN A 25 21.28 -9.62 -2.68
N GLY A 26 22.08 -9.99 -3.68
CA GLY A 26 22.13 -9.32 -4.97
C GLY A 26 20.86 -9.50 -5.81
N VAL A 27 20.18 -10.64 -5.73
CA VAL A 27 18.90 -10.87 -6.42
C VAL A 27 17.79 -10.04 -5.78
N THR A 28 17.66 -10.07 -4.45
CA THR A 28 16.64 -9.29 -3.73
C THR A 28 16.80 -7.80 -3.97
N ARG A 29 18.03 -7.28 -3.90
CA ARG A 29 18.32 -5.86 -4.18
C ARG A 29 17.94 -5.45 -5.60
N ARG A 30 18.22 -6.31 -6.60
CA ARG A 30 17.83 -6.04 -7.99
C ARG A 30 16.31 -6.03 -8.18
N ARG A 31 15.60 -6.96 -7.53
CA ARG A 31 14.13 -7.00 -7.56
C ARG A 31 13.52 -5.75 -6.92
N GLU A 32 14.07 -5.32 -5.78
CA GLU A 32 13.62 -4.11 -5.09
C GLU A 32 13.82 -2.86 -5.96
N LEU A 33 15.00 -2.68 -6.55
CA LEU A 33 15.27 -1.56 -7.45
C LEU A 33 14.38 -1.60 -8.71
N PHE A 34 14.17 -2.79 -9.27
CA PHE A 34 13.24 -2.97 -10.38
C PHE A 34 11.82 -2.55 -10.00
N TRP A 35 11.33 -3.00 -8.84
CA TRP A 35 10.01 -2.65 -8.34
C TRP A 35 9.88 -1.14 -8.12
N GLN A 36 10.85 -0.51 -7.47
CA GLN A 36 10.86 0.95 -7.28
C GLN A 36 10.80 1.71 -8.61
N ASN A 37 11.54 1.25 -9.63
CA ASN A 37 11.46 1.84 -10.98
C ASN A 37 10.07 1.68 -11.61
N VAL A 38 9.44 0.51 -11.46
CA VAL A 38 8.08 0.25 -11.95
C VAL A 38 7.07 1.16 -11.26
N VAL A 39 7.13 1.27 -9.94
CA VAL A 39 6.25 2.15 -9.16
C VAL A 39 6.42 3.60 -9.59
N ARG A 40 7.67 4.07 -9.75
CA ARG A 40 7.94 5.43 -10.22
C ARG A 40 7.30 5.68 -11.58
N GLU A 41 7.50 4.79 -12.54
CA GLU A 41 6.93 4.92 -13.89
C GLU A 41 5.39 4.97 -13.86
N ILE A 42 4.75 4.15 -13.01
CA ILE A 42 3.30 4.16 -12.85
C ILE A 42 2.84 5.50 -12.26
N LEU A 43 3.49 6.01 -11.21
CA LEU A 43 3.12 7.27 -10.58
C LEU A 43 3.36 8.48 -11.49
N ASP A 44 4.45 8.46 -12.27
CA ASP A 44 4.71 9.47 -13.29
C ASP A 44 3.65 9.43 -14.39
N ALA A 45 3.30 8.24 -14.91
CA ALA A 45 2.24 8.07 -15.88
C ALA A 45 0.88 8.55 -15.35
N LEU A 46 0.55 8.23 -14.10
CA LEU A 46 -0.67 8.71 -13.43
C LEU A 46 -0.67 10.24 -13.27
N SER A 47 0.47 10.84 -12.93
CA SER A 47 0.60 12.30 -12.82
C SER A 47 0.36 13.01 -14.16
N VAL A 48 0.83 12.42 -15.26
CA VAL A 48 0.58 12.94 -16.62
C VAL A 48 -0.88 12.71 -17.01
N ALA A 49 -1.42 11.53 -16.74
CA ALA A 49 -2.81 11.18 -17.03
C ALA A 49 -3.79 12.14 -16.33
N ALA A 50 -3.58 12.40 -15.03
CA ALA A 50 -4.39 13.33 -14.23
C ALA A 50 -4.41 14.74 -14.82
N ARG A 51 -3.27 15.22 -15.36
CA ARG A 51 -3.17 16.53 -16.02
C ARG A 51 -3.86 16.57 -17.39
N SER A 52 -3.85 15.46 -18.11
CA SER A 52 -4.45 15.37 -19.46
C SER A 52 -5.97 15.17 -19.45
N GLY A 53 -6.53 14.63 -18.35
CA GLY A 53 -7.95 14.31 -18.21
C GLY A 53 -8.90 15.49 -17.99
N GLY A 54 -8.43 16.74 -17.96
CA GLY A 54 -9.29 17.92 -17.84
C GLY A 54 -9.91 18.16 -16.45
N ARG A 55 -9.50 17.41 -15.41
CA ARG A 55 -9.90 17.66 -14.02
C ARG A 55 -9.23 18.93 -13.48
N LEU A 56 -9.91 20.06 -13.61
CA LEU A 56 -9.50 21.36 -13.04
C LEU A 56 -9.94 21.54 -11.57
N SER A 57 -10.44 20.49 -10.90
CA SER A 57 -11.00 20.63 -9.56
C SER A 57 -10.83 19.35 -8.73
N ALA A 58 -10.08 19.45 -7.63
CA ALA A 58 -9.97 18.45 -6.56
C ALA A 58 -11.24 18.34 -5.68
N SER A 59 -12.35 18.99 -6.07
CA SER A 59 -13.64 18.84 -5.40
C SER A 59 -14.32 17.54 -5.81
N PRO A 60 -15.01 16.83 -4.89
CA PRO A 60 -15.85 15.68 -5.19
C PRO A 60 -16.87 15.92 -6.31
N LYS A 61 -17.33 17.18 -6.49
CA LYS A 61 -18.24 17.56 -7.58
C LYS A 61 -17.58 17.65 -8.96
N GLY A 62 -16.27 17.91 -9.02
CA GLY A 62 -15.50 17.95 -10.26
C GLY A 62 -15.12 16.56 -10.77
N ALA A 63 -15.00 15.59 -9.87
CA ALA A 63 -14.70 14.19 -10.19
C ALA A 63 -15.84 13.48 -10.93
N ALA A 64 -17.09 13.94 -10.75
CA ALA A 64 -18.29 13.30 -11.29
C ALA A 64 -18.67 13.75 -12.72
N MET A 65 -17.93 14.67 -13.35
CA MET A 65 -18.38 15.34 -14.58
C MET A 65 -17.63 14.92 -15.86
N SER A 66 -16.65 14.02 -15.77
CA SER A 66 -15.88 13.55 -16.92
C SER A 66 -16.13 12.07 -17.16
N THR A 67 -16.64 11.75 -18.36
CA THR A 67 -17.19 10.44 -18.74
C THR A 67 -16.16 9.54 -19.43
N GLY A 68 -14.87 9.78 -19.20
CA GLY A 68 -13.77 9.03 -19.81
C GLY A 68 -13.33 7.85 -18.95
N PRO A 69 -12.85 6.74 -19.53
CA PRO A 69 -12.28 5.61 -18.79
C PRO A 69 -11.12 5.99 -17.85
N LEU A 70 -10.43 7.11 -18.13
CA LEU A 70 -9.37 7.63 -17.27
C LEU A 70 -9.89 8.28 -15.99
N ASP A 71 -11.10 8.84 -15.99
CA ASP A 71 -11.66 9.52 -14.82
C ASP A 71 -12.10 8.54 -13.73
N GLU A 72 -12.57 7.36 -14.14
CA GLU A 72 -12.87 6.23 -13.27
C GLU A 72 -11.63 5.73 -12.51
N MET A 73 -10.41 6.01 -13.00
CA MET A 73 -9.19 5.65 -12.29
C MET A 73 -8.93 6.59 -11.10
N PHE A 74 -9.47 7.81 -11.12
CA PHE A 74 -9.20 8.87 -10.14
C PHE A 74 -10.40 9.17 -9.21
N ASP A 75 -11.37 8.27 -9.13
CA ASP A 75 -12.51 8.37 -8.21
C ASP A 75 -12.26 7.69 -6.84
N GLY A 76 -11.08 7.10 -6.65
CA GLY A 76 -10.69 6.33 -5.46
C GLY A 76 -10.77 4.81 -5.61
N ARG A 77 -11.20 4.30 -6.78
CA ARG A 77 -11.12 2.87 -7.12
C ARG A 77 -9.69 2.38 -7.22
N MET A 78 -8.79 3.20 -7.77
CA MET A 78 -7.35 2.96 -7.68
C MET A 78 -6.78 3.46 -6.37
N ALA A 79 -5.83 2.71 -5.82
CA ALA A 79 -5.12 3.05 -4.60
C ALA A 79 -3.69 2.52 -4.62
N VAL A 80 -2.81 3.16 -3.86
CA VAL A 80 -1.54 2.56 -3.45
C VAL A 80 -1.72 1.82 -2.12
N ILE A 81 -0.98 0.74 -1.95
CA ILE A 81 -0.80 0.07 -0.67
C ILE A 81 0.59 0.42 -0.15
N THR A 82 0.66 0.97 1.06
CA THR A 82 1.93 1.29 1.70
C THR A 82 2.53 0.06 2.38
N ARG A 83 3.82 0.13 2.74
CA ARG A 83 4.52 -0.91 3.49
C ARG A 83 3.87 -1.23 4.85
N LEU A 84 3.17 -0.26 5.44
CA LEU A 84 2.37 -0.45 6.67
C LEU A 84 0.99 -1.06 6.40
N GLY A 85 0.68 -1.42 5.15
CA GLY A 85 -0.61 -2.00 4.75
C GLY A 85 -1.73 -0.97 4.56
N GLN A 86 -1.44 0.33 4.62
CA GLN A 86 -2.46 1.36 4.42
C GLN A 86 -2.84 1.46 2.94
N ARG A 87 -4.15 1.42 2.65
CA ARG A 87 -4.71 1.71 1.31
C ARG A 87 -4.98 3.20 1.18
N ILE A 88 -4.25 3.88 0.31
CA ILE A 88 -4.44 5.30 0.02
C ILE A 88 -5.11 5.43 -1.36
N PRO A 89 -6.40 5.80 -1.43
CA PRO A 89 -7.10 5.98 -2.70
C PRO A 89 -6.53 7.16 -3.48
N ILE A 90 -6.46 7.03 -4.80
CA ILE A 90 -5.85 8.01 -5.70
C ILE A 90 -6.97 8.82 -6.35
N ALA A 91 -6.95 10.13 -6.12
CA ALA A 91 -7.68 11.12 -6.91
C ALA A 91 -6.75 11.98 -7.77
N ASP A 92 -5.51 12.19 -7.32
CA ASP A 92 -4.48 12.89 -8.08
C ASP A 92 -3.07 12.49 -7.60
N VAL A 93 -2.06 12.68 -8.44
CA VAL A 93 -0.66 12.36 -8.16
C VAL A 93 0.26 13.49 -8.64
N PHE A 94 1.12 13.99 -7.74
CA PHE A 94 2.08 15.05 -8.03
C PHE A 94 3.51 14.64 -7.64
N PRO A 95 4.52 14.73 -8.51
CA PRO A 95 5.90 14.56 -8.11
C PRO A 95 6.36 15.74 -7.23
N VAL A 96 6.98 15.47 -6.08
CA VAL A 96 7.39 16.51 -5.10
C VAL A 96 8.79 17.06 -5.38
N PHE A 97 9.68 16.27 -5.97
CA PHE A 97 11.05 16.67 -6.31
C PHE A 97 11.34 16.44 -7.79
N ALA A 98 11.27 17.53 -8.57
CA ALA A 98 11.71 17.58 -9.97
C ALA A 98 12.76 18.69 -10.14
N CYS A 99 13.88 18.60 -9.43
CA CYS A 99 15.02 19.47 -9.71
C CYS A 99 15.95 18.77 -10.69
N SER A 100 16.15 19.36 -11.87
CA SER A 100 17.24 18.98 -12.77
C SER A 100 18.50 19.71 -12.36
N VAL A 101 19.50 18.99 -11.84
CA VAL A 101 20.84 19.54 -11.68
C VAL A 101 21.54 19.42 -13.02
N GLY A 102 21.76 20.55 -13.72
CA GLY A 102 22.26 20.53 -15.09
C GLY A 102 23.51 21.38 -15.30
N ARG A 103 24.69 20.75 -15.34
CA ARG A 103 25.88 21.27 -16.07
C ARG A 103 26.53 20.22 -16.98
N THR A 104 26.50 18.93 -16.63
CA THR A 104 27.10 17.85 -17.44
C THR A 104 26.12 16.70 -17.76
N PRO A 105 26.41 15.83 -18.75
CA PRO A 105 25.60 14.64 -19.04
C PRO A 105 25.49 13.64 -17.89
N GLY A 106 26.56 13.48 -17.08
CA GLY A 106 26.54 12.60 -15.91
C GLY A 106 25.62 13.11 -14.80
N ASP A 107 25.60 14.43 -14.57
CA ASP A 107 24.69 15.07 -13.61
C ASP A 107 23.23 14.87 -14.02
N ARG A 108 22.92 14.91 -15.32
CA ARG A 108 21.56 14.65 -15.81
C ARG A 108 21.13 13.21 -15.55
N MET A 109 22.04 12.25 -15.69
CA MET A 109 21.76 10.84 -15.42
C MET A 109 21.47 10.62 -13.92
N LEU A 110 22.33 11.15 -13.04
CA LEU A 110 22.12 11.07 -11.59
C LEU A 110 20.89 11.87 -11.12
N SER A 111 20.60 12.98 -11.78
CA SER A 111 19.41 13.78 -11.51
C SER A 111 18.14 13.03 -11.92
N ALA A 112 18.16 12.26 -13.01
CA ALA A 112 17.06 11.38 -13.39
C ALA A 112 16.85 10.24 -12.37
N ASP A 113 17.92 9.75 -11.74
CA ASP A 113 17.84 8.71 -10.70
C ASP A 113 17.17 9.20 -9.40
N VAL A 114 17.32 10.48 -9.06
CA VAL A 114 16.77 11.09 -7.84
C VAL A 114 15.41 11.76 -8.08
N GLN A 115 15.14 12.20 -9.31
CA GLN A 115 13.87 12.78 -9.71
C GLN A 115 12.71 11.80 -9.49
N CYS A 116 11.57 12.34 -9.07
CA CYS A 116 10.34 11.57 -8.91
C CYS A 116 10.50 10.37 -7.94
N THR A 117 11.28 10.51 -6.88
CA THR A 117 11.39 9.50 -5.80
C THR A 117 10.40 9.71 -4.67
N VAL A 118 9.71 10.86 -4.65
CA VAL A 118 8.66 11.22 -3.70
C VAL A 118 7.48 11.83 -4.45
N PHE A 119 6.29 11.34 -4.15
CA PHE A 119 5.04 11.79 -4.74
C PHE A 119 4.04 12.24 -3.67
N GLN A 120 3.22 13.22 -4.01
CA GLN A 120 2.00 13.57 -3.32
C GLN A 120 0.84 12.83 -3.95
N ILE A 121 0.09 12.07 -3.15
CA ILE A 121 -1.16 11.44 -3.55
C ILE A 121 -2.29 12.19 -2.85
N HIS A 122 -3.21 12.71 -3.64
CA HIS A 122 -4.43 13.33 -3.14
C HIS A 122 -5.53 12.29 -3.14
N THR A 123 -6.29 12.19 -2.05
CA THR A 123 -7.44 11.30 -1.98
C THR A 123 -8.72 12.00 -2.43
N PRO A 124 -9.76 11.26 -2.84
CA PRO A 124 -11.07 11.85 -3.12
C PRO A 124 -11.67 12.58 -1.92
N GLY A 125 -11.29 12.19 -0.69
CA GLY A 125 -11.67 12.85 0.56
C GLY A 125 -10.93 14.16 0.84
N GLY A 126 -9.96 14.55 0.00
CA GLY A 126 -9.20 15.79 0.14
C GLY A 126 -7.95 15.67 1.02
N GLU A 127 -7.62 14.47 1.49
CA GLU A 127 -6.38 14.21 2.24
C GLU A 127 -5.19 14.19 1.27
N VAL A 128 -4.01 14.59 1.76
CA VAL A 128 -2.78 14.63 0.97
C VAL A 128 -1.69 13.83 1.66
N TYR A 129 -1.17 12.82 0.97
CA TYR A 129 -0.10 11.95 1.45
C TYR A 129 1.17 12.21 0.66
N THR A 130 2.26 12.57 1.33
CA THR A 130 3.58 12.67 0.70
C THR A 130 4.35 11.39 0.97
N ILE A 131 4.53 10.56 -0.05
CA ILE A 131 5.09 9.21 0.09
C ILE A 131 6.32 9.01 -0.82
N PRO A 132 7.42 8.46 -0.26
CA PRO A 132 8.52 7.95 -1.07
C PRO A 132 8.11 6.70 -1.86
N VAL A 133 8.70 6.50 -3.04
CA VAL A 133 8.42 5.33 -3.91
C VAL A 133 8.65 4.01 -3.18
N HIS A 134 9.70 3.92 -2.35
CA HIS A 134 10.01 2.69 -1.61
C HIS A 134 8.98 2.32 -0.54
N GLU A 135 8.07 3.24 -0.17
CA GLU A 135 6.97 2.94 0.74
C GLU A 135 5.78 2.28 0.03
N VAL A 136 5.70 2.33 -1.30
CA VAL A 136 4.63 1.71 -2.07
C VAL A 136 4.99 0.25 -2.38
N VAL A 137 4.18 -0.67 -1.88
CA VAL A 137 4.40 -2.11 -2.07
C VAL A 137 3.46 -2.74 -3.09
N ALA A 138 2.32 -2.10 -3.38
CA ALA A 138 1.38 -2.55 -4.41
C ALA A 138 0.48 -1.41 -4.90
N PHE A 139 -0.13 -1.64 -6.06
CA PHE A 139 -1.30 -0.90 -6.52
C PHE A 139 -2.52 -1.81 -6.40
N HIS A 140 -3.64 -1.23 -5.99
CA HIS A 140 -4.90 -1.94 -5.83
C HIS A 140 -6.00 -1.22 -6.60
N SER A 141 -6.70 -1.95 -7.48
CA SER A 141 -7.89 -1.49 -8.18
C SER A 141 -9.12 -2.24 -7.66
N LEU A 142 -10.15 -1.52 -7.25
CA LEU A 142 -11.46 -2.10 -6.97
C LEU A 142 -12.25 -2.23 -8.28
N SER A 143 -12.91 -3.37 -8.48
CA SER A 143 -13.87 -3.52 -9.58
C SER A 143 -15.15 -2.76 -9.27
N GLU A 144 -15.87 -2.32 -10.31
CA GLU A 144 -17.16 -1.64 -10.15
C GLU A 144 -18.16 -2.48 -9.34
N GLU A 145 -18.16 -3.79 -9.60
CA GLU A 145 -19.02 -4.73 -8.89
C GLU A 145 -18.72 -4.75 -7.39
N LEU A 146 -17.44 -4.72 -7.01
CA LEU A 146 -17.03 -4.72 -5.60
C LEU A 146 -17.39 -3.38 -4.93
N VAL A 147 -17.20 -2.26 -5.62
CA VAL A 147 -17.63 -0.95 -5.11
C VAL A 147 -19.14 -0.93 -4.87
N ARG A 148 -19.93 -1.40 -5.84
CA ARG A 148 -21.40 -1.45 -5.71
C ARG A 148 -21.82 -2.34 -4.53
N ARG A 149 -21.16 -3.48 -4.33
CA ARG A 149 -21.45 -4.36 -3.19
C ARG A 149 -21.07 -3.70 -1.85
N LEU A 150 -19.98 -2.94 -1.80
CA LEU A 150 -19.57 -2.20 -0.61
C LEU A 150 -20.55 -1.07 -0.28
N GLU A 151 -21.01 -0.33 -1.29
CA GLU A 151 -22.04 0.71 -1.12
C GLU A 151 -23.36 0.12 -0.61
N GLN A 152 -23.80 -1.00 -1.20
CA GLN A 152 -25.00 -1.71 -0.76
C GLN A 152 -24.88 -2.22 0.67
N ALA A 153 -23.72 -2.76 1.06
CA ALA A 153 -23.49 -3.20 2.43
C ALA A 153 -23.47 -2.03 3.42
N ALA A 154 -22.83 -0.91 3.07
CA ALA A 154 -22.80 0.29 3.90
C ALA A 154 -24.19 0.91 4.09
N GLN A 155 -25.01 0.94 3.03
CA GLN A 155 -26.41 1.38 3.09
C GLN A 155 -27.27 0.46 3.95
N ALA A 156 -27.12 -0.86 3.80
CA ALA A 156 -27.85 -1.84 4.62
C ALA A 156 -27.48 -1.73 6.11
N SER A 157 -26.21 -1.44 6.44
CA SER A 157 -25.81 -1.18 7.82
C SER A 157 -26.36 0.14 8.37
N GLN A 158 -26.53 1.17 7.52
CA GLN A 158 -27.12 2.44 7.92
C GLN A 158 -28.62 2.34 8.23
N GLU A 159 -29.37 1.56 7.45
CA GLU A 159 -30.82 1.40 7.63
C GLU A 159 -31.20 0.62 8.91
N ASP A 160 -30.30 -0.22 9.44
CA ASP A 160 -30.48 -0.90 10.73
C ASP A 160 -29.98 -0.07 11.94
N GLU A 161 -29.25 1.03 11.72
CA GLU A 161 -28.54 1.81 12.76
C GLU A 161 -29.24 3.12 13.18
N ASP A 162 -30.18 3.62 12.37
CA ASP A 162 -30.88 4.90 12.59
C ASP A 162 -31.77 4.93 13.85
N GLU A 163 -32.10 3.78 14.47
CA GLU A 163 -32.88 3.76 15.72
C GLU A 163 -32.04 3.68 17.02
N GLN A 164 -30.73 3.42 16.98
CA GLN A 164 -29.93 3.22 18.22
C GLN A 164 -28.65 4.06 18.39
N TYR A 165 -28.19 4.80 17.36
CA TYR A 165 -26.87 5.46 17.42
C TYR A 165 -26.81 6.90 16.90
N GLU A 166 -27.92 7.65 16.92
CA GLU A 166 -27.87 9.10 16.71
C GLU A 166 -26.92 9.78 17.73
N GLY A 167 -25.78 10.27 17.25
CA GLY A 167 -24.89 11.16 18.00
C GLY A 167 -23.48 10.64 18.33
N MET A 168 -23.09 9.42 17.94
CA MET A 168 -21.72 8.95 18.14
C MET A 168 -20.80 9.26 16.94
N PRO A 169 -19.55 9.74 17.17
CA PRO A 169 -18.58 9.93 16.09
C PRO A 169 -18.24 8.61 15.38
N PHE A 170 -18.11 8.65 14.04
CA PHE A 170 -17.87 7.49 13.16
C PHE A 170 -16.83 6.49 13.68
N GLY A 171 -15.66 6.98 14.14
CA GLY A 171 -14.60 6.10 14.65
C GLY A 171 -14.96 5.35 15.94
N PHE A 172 -15.81 5.94 16.78
CA PHE A 172 -16.28 5.33 18.02
C PHE A 172 -17.38 4.29 17.75
N ALA A 173 -18.31 4.59 16.82
CA ALA A 173 -19.32 3.65 16.38
C ALA A 173 -18.68 2.37 15.80
N ALA A 174 -17.75 2.53 14.84
CA ALA A 174 -17.05 1.40 14.22
C ALA A 174 -16.24 0.55 15.24
N TYR A 175 -15.53 1.20 16.18
CA TYR A 175 -14.78 0.47 17.21
C TYR A 175 -15.69 -0.32 18.16
N THR A 176 -16.82 0.26 18.56
CA THR A 176 -17.78 -0.41 19.45
C THR A 176 -18.57 -1.52 18.76
N GLN A 177 -18.74 -1.47 17.43
CA GLN A 177 -19.36 -2.55 16.66
C GLN A 177 -18.53 -3.83 16.66
N LEU A 178 -17.21 -3.74 16.46
CA LEU A 178 -16.31 -4.89 16.55
C LEU A 178 -16.39 -5.56 17.93
N ALA A 179 -16.36 -4.74 18.99
CA ALA A 179 -16.45 -5.24 20.36
C ALA A 179 -17.81 -5.88 20.67
N ARG A 180 -18.91 -5.39 20.07
CA ARG A 180 -20.25 -5.99 20.22
C ARG A 180 -20.41 -7.27 19.41
N ALA A 181 -19.95 -7.29 18.17
CA ALA A 181 -19.99 -8.48 17.31
C ALA A 181 -19.22 -9.65 17.93
N GLU A 182 -18.06 -9.40 18.55
CA GLU A 182 -17.31 -10.42 19.30
C GLU A 182 -18.10 -10.93 20.52
N ARG A 183 -18.78 -10.04 21.24
CA ARG A 183 -19.58 -10.41 22.40
C ARG A 183 -20.79 -11.26 22.01
N GLU A 184 -21.53 -10.87 20.98
CA GLU A 184 -22.65 -11.64 20.46
C GLU A 184 -22.23 -13.00 19.90
N ALA A 185 -21.09 -13.08 19.22
CA ALA A 185 -20.54 -14.36 18.76
C ALA A 185 -20.19 -15.28 19.93
N ARG A 186 -19.69 -14.72 21.03
CA ARG A 186 -19.35 -15.45 22.25
C ARG A 186 -20.58 -15.90 23.02
N GLU A 187 -21.63 -15.08 23.05
CA GLU A 187 -22.92 -15.40 23.65
C GLU A 187 -23.65 -16.49 22.85
N ARG A 188 -23.66 -16.42 21.50
CA ARG A 188 -24.18 -17.50 20.64
C ARG A 188 -23.41 -18.81 20.80
N ALA A 189 -22.07 -18.74 20.88
CA ALA A 189 -21.25 -19.93 21.12
C ALA A 189 -21.49 -20.56 22.50
N ALA A 190 -21.86 -19.76 23.51
CA ALA A 190 -22.22 -20.26 24.83
C ALA A 190 -23.63 -20.87 24.87
N GLU A 191 -24.56 -20.36 24.05
CA GLU A 191 -25.90 -20.93 23.89
C GLU A 191 -25.90 -22.25 23.10
N GLU A 192 -24.99 -22.40 22.14
CA GLU A 192 -24.87 -23.62 21.33
C GLU A 192 -24.21 -24.80 22.06
N ASN A 193 -23.55 -24.60 23.20
CA ASN A 193 -22.88 -25.68 23.94
C ASN A 193 -23.00 -25.58 25.48
N PRO A 194 -24.20 -25.82 26.05
CA PRO A 194 -24.44 -25.62 27.49
C PRO A 194 -23.81 -26.67 28.43
N PHE A 195 -22.98 -27.60 27.94
CA PHE A 195 -22.51 -28.78 28.71
C PHE A 195 -20.98 -29.02 28.76
N GLU A 196 -20.13 -28.07 28.35
CA GLU A 196 -18.70 -28.14 28.71
C GLU A 196 -18.38 -27.21 29.90
N VAL A 197 -18.56 -27.75 31.11
CA VAL A 197 -17.88 -27.33 32.35
C VAL A 197 -17.23 -28.55 32.98
#